data_AF-A0A2E4W4G5-F1
#
_entry.id   AF-A0A2E4W4G5-F1
#
_cell.length_a   1.000
_cell.length_b   1.000
_cell.length_c   1.000
_cell.angle_alpha   90.00
_cell.angle_beta   90.00
_cell.angle_gamma   90.00
#
_symmetry.space_group_name_H-M   'P 1'
#
loop_
_entity.id
_entity.type
_entity.pdbx_description
1 polymer ?
#
loop_
_entity_poly.entity_id
_entity_poly.type
_entity_poly.pdbx_seq_one_letter_code
_entity_poly.pdbx_strand_id
1 'polypeptide(L)'
;MNFAFGSPALDAASRLMTPFILMFGAYVVMHGHDSPGGGFQGGVIIAACVILVRLVRGRAGGWNLSPETALALTCAGVGIFVGVGLLGPIFGGNFLDYAALPLSLKAGEVRAVGSLAIEIGVALTVTGVLTLVFDALVEARNDG
;
A
#
# COMPACT_ATOMS: atom_id res chain seq x y z
N MET A 1 11.14 -17.66 14.30
CA MET A 1 10.55 -17.06 15.53
C MET A 1 9.09 -17.49 15.65
N ASN A 2 8.74 -18.27 16.67
CA ASN A 2 7.38 -18.76 16.96
C ASN A 2 6.65 -17.81 17.94
N PHE A 3 6.57 -16.52 17.65
CA PHE A 3 5.69 -15.62 18.39
C PHE A 3 4.31 -15.64 17.75
N ALA A 4 3.60 -16.76 17.87
CA ALA A 4 2.16 -16.77 17.61
C ALA A 4 1.48 -16.44 18.94
N PHE A 5 1.10 -15.18 19.13
CA PHE A 5 0.19 -14.81 20.23
C PHE A 5 -1.25 -15.28 19.96
N GLY A 6 -1.48 -16.00 18.85
CA GLY A 6 -2.78 -16.48 18.42
C GLY A 6 -3.35 -17.57 19.32
N SER A 7 -4.24 -17.19 20.23
CA SER A 7 -5.27 -18.14 20.69
C SER A 7 -6.12 -18.59 19.48
N PRO A 8 -6.78 -19.76 19.52
CA PRO A 8 -7.66 -20.19 18.44
C PRO A 8 -8.73 -19.14 18.07
N ALA A 9 -9.22 -18.40 19.06
CA ALA A 9 -10.16 -17.30 18.86
C ALA A 9 -9.52 -16.12 18.11
N LEU A 10 -8.28 -15.74 18.44
CA LEU A 10 -7.57 -14.65 17.78
C LEU A 10 -7.18 -14.99 16.34
N ASP A 11 -6.78 -16.23 16.06
CA ASP A 11 -6.54 -16.72 14.69
C ASP A 11 -7.82 -16.69 13.85
N ALA A 12 -8.93 -17.19 14.39
CA ALA A 12 -10.23 -17.14 13.72
C ALA A 12 -10.68 -15.70 13.41
N ALA A 13 -10.57 -14.80 14.39
CA ALA A 13 -10.90 -13.38 14.22
C ALA A 13 -10.00 -12.71 13.17
N SER A 14 -8.68 -12.91 13.24
CA SER A 14 -7.74 -12.35 12.26
C SER A 14 -8.03 -12.83 10.84
N ARG A 15 -8.29 -14.13 10.65
CA ARG A 15 -8.64 -14.69 9.33
C ARG A 15 -9.95 -14.14 8.79
N LEU A 16 -10.94 -13.95 9.66
CA LEU A 16 -12.21 -13.35 9.28
C LEU A 16 -12.04 -11.88 8.89
N MET A 17 -11.28 -11.09 9.66
CA MET A 17 -11.11 -9.66 9.45
C MET A 17 -10.22 -9.32 8.25
N THR A 18 -9.21 -10.14 7.97
CA THR A 18 -8.23 -9.92 6.89
C THR A 18 -8.86 -9.48 5.55
N PRO A 19 -9.81 -10.22 4.95
CA PRO A 19 -10.42 -9.81 3.68
C PRO A 19 -11.16 -8.47 3.78
N PHE A 20 -11.81 -8.17 4.90
CA PHE A 20 -12.52 -6.90 5.09
C PHE A 20 -11.56 -5.73 5.24
N ILE A 21 -10.44 -5.91 5.96
CA ILE A 21 -9.42 -4.87 6.12
C ILE A 21 -8.78 -4.56 4.76
N LEU A 22 -8.43 -5.59 3.98
CA LEU A 22 -7.85 -5.43 2.65
C LEU A 22 -8.83 -4.76 1.68
N MET A 23 -10.10 -5.19 1.69
CA MET A 23 -11.15 -4.57 0.87
C MET A 23 -11.37 -3.11 1.25
N PHE A 24 -11.38 -2.79 2.54
CA PHE A 24 -11.51 -1.42 3.02
C PHE A 24 -10.29 -0.56 2.65
N GLY A 25 -9.08 -1.09 2.81
CA GLY A 25 -7.85 -0.42 2.36
C GLY A 25 -7.88 -0.11 0.86
N ALA A 26 -8.27 -1.08 0.03
CA ALA A 26 -8.44 -0.88 -1.40
C ALA A 26 -9.51 0.18 -1.73
N TYR A 27 -10.64 0.16 -1.02
CA TYR A 27 -11.69 1.19 -1.16
C TYR A 27 -11.15 2.60 -0.87
N VAL A 28 -10.38 2.76 0.22
CA VAL A 28 -9.77 4.04 0.63
C VAL A 28 -8.75 4.53 -0.40
N VAL A 29 -8.01 3.62 -1.06
CA VAL A 29 -7.13 3.99 -2.18
C VAL A 29 -7.96 4.45 -3.38
N MET A 30 -8.99 3.70 -3.78
CA MET A 30 -9.76 4.00 -5.00
C MET A 30 -10.58 5.29 -4.92
N HIS A 31 -11.04 5.66 -3.73
CA HIS A 31 -11.90 6.83 -3.50
C HIS A 31 -11.17 8.03 -2.89
N GLY A 32 -9.82 8.06 -2.98
CA GLY A 32 -9.02 9.15 -2.43
C GLY A 32 -9.28 10.50 -3.09
N HIS A 33 -9.71 10.51 -4.35
CA HIS A 33 -10.05 11.72 -5.09
C HIS A 33 -11.42 12.34 -4.71
N ASP A 34 -12.37 11.54 -4.22
CA ASP A 34 -13.75 11.97 -3.92
C ASP A 34 -14.03 12.11 -2.42
N SER A 35 -13.22 11.48 -1.57
CA SER A 35 -13.46 11.38 -0.13
C SER A 35 -12.17 11.53 0.68
N PRO A 36 -12.25 11.86 1.98
CA PRO A 36 -11.07 11.84 2.85
C PRO A 36 -10.40 10.46 2.86
N GLY A 37 -9.20 10.37 2.29
CA GLY A 37 -8.54 9.09 2.05
C GLY A 37 -7.35 9.23 1.11
N GLY A 38 -7.10 8.17 0.33
CA GLY A 38 -6.05 8.11 -0.68
C GLY A 38 -4.99 7.05 -0.43
N GLY A 39 -3.93 7.12 -1.24
CA GLY A 39 -2.87 6.12 -1.26
C GLY A 39 -2.18 5.91 0.08
N PHE A 40 -1.92 7.00 0.83
CA PHE A 40 -1.23 6.91 2.11
C PHE A 40 -2.06 6.15 3.16
N GLN A 41 -3.28 6.60 3.41
CA GLN A 41 -4.17 6.01 4.42
C GLN A 41 -4.55 4.57 4.04
N GLY A 42 -4.84 4.32 2.76
CA GLY A 42 -5.09 2.98 2.26
C GLY A 42 -3.88 2.05 2.44
N GLY A 43 -2.67 2.53 2.15
CA GLY A 43 -1.43 1.80 2.40
C GLY A 43 -1.18 1.51 3.89
N VAL A 44 -1.50 2.45 4.79
CA VAL A 44 -1.43 2.22 6.25
C VAL A 44 -2.38 1.09 6.67
N ILE A 45 -3.61 1.08 6.16
CA ILE A 45 -4.61 0.04 6.48
C ILE A 45 -4.13 -1.34 6.01
N ILE A 46 -3.58 -1.42 4.80
CA ILE A 46 -3.03 -2.66 4.24
C ILE A 46 -1.81 -3.12 5.05
N ALA A 47 -0.88 -2.22 5.39
CA ALA A 47 0.26 -2.52 6.26
C ALA A 47 -0.19 -3.04 7.64
N ALA A 48 -1.22 -2.42 8.24
CA ALA A 48 -1.78 -2.86 9.51
C ALA A 48 -2.35 -4.28 9.41
N CYS A 49 -2.97 -4.65 8.28
CA CYS A 49 -3.43 -6.02 8.04
C CYS A 49 -2.25 -7.02 8.01
N VAL A 50 -1.17 -6.68 7.32
CA VAL A 50 0.04 -7.50 7.22
C VAL A 50 0.65 -7.70 8.60
N ILE A 51 0.77 -6.62 9.37
CA ILE A 51 1.29 -6.63 10.74
C ILE A 51 0.39 -7.47 11.66
N LEU A 52 -0.94 -7.33 11.56
CA LEU A 52 -1.90 -8.13 12.32
C LEU A 52 -1.70 -9.63 12.06
N VAL A 53 -1.63 -10.05 10.80
CA VAL A 53 -1.42 -11.46 10.44
C VAL A 53 -0.08 -11.97 10.98
N ARG A 54 0.98 -11.15 10.89
CA ARG A 54 2.31 -11.48 11.43
C ARG A 54 2.30 -11.63 12.96
N LEU A 55 1.58 -10.78 13.69
CA LEU A 55 1.48 -10.88 15.15
C LEU A 55 0.72 -12.13 15.61
N VAL A 56 -0.31 -12.54 14.86
CA VAL A 56 -1.17 -13.67 15.23
C VAL A 56 -0.59 -15.01 14.81
N ARG A 57 -0.11 -15.11 13.56
CA ARG A 57 0.30 -16.37 12.92
C ARG A 57 1.82 -16.47 12.67
N GLY A 58 2.58 -15.45 13.07
CA GLY A 58 3.99 -15.34 12.73
C GLY A 58 4.23 -15.17 11.21
N ARG A 59 5.47 -15.38 10.78
CA ARG A 59 5.89 -15.29 9.37
C ARG A 59 5.36 -16.44 8.47
N ALA A 60 4.63 -17.41 9.03
CA ALA A 60 4.06 -18.54 8.30
C ALA A 60 2.61 -18.30 7.82
N GLY A 61 2.00 -17.15 8.15
CA GLY A 61 0.66 -16.80 7.66
C GLY A 61 0.65 -16.51 6.16
N GLY A 62 -0.40 -16.93 5.44
CA GLY A 62 -0.52 -16.81 3.97
C GLY A 62 -0.58 -15.38 3.40
N TRP A 63 -0.52 -14.34 4.23
CA TRP A 63 -0.45 -12.92 3.84
C TRP A 63 0.87 -12.27 4.26
N ASN A 64 1.90 -13.07 4.52
CA ASN A 64 3.20 -12.56 4.93
C ASN A 64 3.93 -11.94 3.74
N LEU A 65 4.32 -10.67 3.85
CA LEU A 65 5.30 -10.05 2.98
C LEU A 65 6.70 -10.41 3.49
N SER A 66 7.60 -10.89 2.63
CA SER A 66 9.01 -10.96 3.02
C SER A 66 9.61 -9.54 3.02
N PRO A 67 10.72 -9.28 3.75
CA PRO A 67 11.42 -8.00 3.68
C PRO A 67 11.79 -7.61 2.24
N GLU A 68 12.23 -8.58 1.43
CA GLU A 68 12.57 -8.37 0.01
C GLU A 68 11.33 -7.98 -0.80
N THR A 69 10.18 -8.61 -0.54
CA THR A 69 8.92 -8.28 -1.22
C THR A 69 8.40 -6.92 -0.79
N ALA A 70 8.49 -6.59 0.50
CA ALA A 70 8.12 -5.27 1.02
C ALA A 70 9.01 -4.16 0.44
N LEU A 71 10.30 -4.42 0.27
CA LEU A 71 11.23 -3.52 -0.41
C LEU A 71 10.88 -3.41 -1.91
N ALA A 72 10.59 -4.52 -2.58
CA ALA A 72 10.16 -4.51 -3.98
C ALA A 72 8.88 -3.70 -4.18
N LEU A 73 7.88 -3.85 -3.31
CA LEU A 73 6.67 -3.02 -3.32
C LEU A 73 6.98 -1.54 -3.11
N THR A 74 7.93 -1.24 -2.21
CA THR A 74 8.38 0.13 -1.95
C THR A 74 8.96 0.76 -3.21
N CYS A 75 9.93 0.08 -3.83
CA CYS A 75 10.59 0.54 -5.04
C CYS A 75 9.61 0.63 -6.22
N ALA A 76 8.72 -0.35 -6.37
CA ALA A 76 7.70 -0.35 -7.42
C ALA A 76 6.71 0.82 -7.24
N GLY A 77 6.28 1.10 -6.01
CA GLY A 77 5.39 2.22 -5.70
C GLY A 77 6.02 3.57 -6.03
N VAL A 78 7.28 3.78 -5.63
CA VAL A 78 8.05 4.99 -5.99
C VAL A 78 8.25 5.07 -7.51
N GLY A 79 8.54 3.94 -8.17
CA GLY A 79 8.67 3.86 -9.62
C GLY A 79 7.38 4.25 -10.34
N ILE A 80 6.22 3.81 -9.86
CA ILE A 80 4.90 4.22 -10.39
C ILE A 80 4.70 5.72 -10.19
N PHE A 81 4.97 6.25 -9.00
CA PHE A 81 4.83 7.68 -8.71
C PHE A 81 5.65 8.53 -9.68
N VAL A 82 6.94 8.23 -9.80
CA VAL A 82 7.86 8.96 -10.69
C VAL A 82 7.48 8.75 -12.14
N GLY A 83 7.21 7.51 -12.55
CA GLY A 83 6.86 7.17 -13.94
C GLY A 83 5.60 7.89 -14.41
N VAL A 84 4.54 7.87 -13.61
CA VAL A 84 3.28 8.58 -13.92
C VAL A 84 3.49 10.09 -13.90
N GLY A 85 4.21 10.62 -12.91
CA GLY A 85 4.48 12.05 -12.82
C GLY A 85 5.31 12.60 -14.00
N LEU A 86 6.20 11.79 -14.56
CA LEU A 86 7.01 12.14 -15.74
C LEU A 86 6.23 12.11 -17.05
N LEU A 87 5.02 11.54 -17.09
CA LEU A 87 4.21 11.57 -18.32
C LEU A 87 3.81 13.00 -18.71
N GLY A 88 3.53 13.88 -17.74
CA GLY A 88 3.19 15.28 -18.01
C GLY A 88 4.26 15.98 -18.85
N PRO A 89 5.54 16.04 -18.39
CA PRO A 89 6.65 16.59 -19.16
C PRO A 89 6.87 15.94 -20.53
N ILE A 90 6.69 14.62 -20.66
CA ILE A 90 6.83 13.91 -21.94
C ILE A 90 5.83 14.43 -22.99
N PHE A 91 4.64 14.85 -22.56
CA PHE A 91 3.59 15.39 -23.43
C PHE A 91 3.51 16.93 -23.41
N GLY A 92 4.54 17.62 -22.91
CA GLY A 92 4.64 19.08 -22.94
C GLY A 92 3.97 19.82 -21.78
N GLY A 93 3.54 19.11 -20.74
CA GLY A 93 3.04 19.68 -19.48
C GLY A 93 4.09 19.74 -18.37
N ASN A 94 3.66 20.04 -17.14
CA ASN A 94 4.53 19.99 -15.95
C ASN A 94 4.53 18.59 -15.30
N PHE A 95 5.43 18.35 -14.34
CA PHE A 95 5.40 17.12 -13.53
C PHE A 95 4.05 16.98 -12.82
N LEU A 96 3.44 15.79 -12.89
CA LEU A 96 2.06 15.49 -12.42
C LEU A 96 0.95 16.27 -13.14
N ASP A 97 1.23 16.88 -14.29
CA ASP A 97 0.22 17.52 -15.11
C ASP A 97 -0.55 16.48 -15.93
N TYR A 98 -1.60 15.91 -15.31
CA TYR A 98 -2.42 14.89 -15.94
C TYR A 98 -3.18 15.44 -17.16
N ALA A 99 -3.48 16.73 -17.22
CA ALA A 99 -4.25 17.31 -18.33
C ALA A 99 -3.49 17.27 -19.67
N ALA A 100 -2.16 17.18 -19.62
CA ALA A 100 -1.31 17.05 -20.80
C ALA A 100 -1.28 15.61 -21.37
N LEU A 101 -1.86 14.62 -20.69
CA LEU A 101 -1.87 13.23 -21.16
C LEU A 101 -2.76 13.10 -22.42
N PRO A 102 -2.29 12.43 -23.49
CA PRO A 102 -3.03 12.27 -24.75
C PRO A 102 -4.05 11.12 -24.64
N LEU A 103 -4.90 11.15 -23.61
CA LEU A 103 -5.96 10.17 -23.42
C LEU A 103 -7.25 10.69 -24.04
N SER A 104 -7.94 9.84 -24.80
CA SER A 104 -9.25 10.15 -25.43
C SER A 104 -10.41 10.17 -24.42
N LEU A 105 -10.22 10.79 -23.27
CA LEU A 105 -11.17 10.89 -22.17
C LEU A 105 -11.51 12.36 -21.89
N LYS A 106 -12.56 12.62 -21.11
CA LYS A 106 -12.84 13.98 -20.64
C LYS A 106 -11.74 14.43 -19.67
N ALA A 107 -11.45 15.73 -19.62
CA ALA A 107 -10.39 16.28 -18.77
C ALA A 107 -10.51 15.86 -17.29
N GLY A 108 -11.72 15.75 -16.76
CA GLY A 108 -11.96 15.24 -15.39
C GLY A 108 -11.59 13.76 -15.21
N GLU A 109 -11.90 12.93 -16.20
CA GLU A 109 -11.61 11.49 -16.19
C GLU A 109 -10.10 11.22 -16.32
N VAL A 110 -9.40 12.01 -17.15
CA VAL A 110 -7.92 11.96 -17.26
C VAL A 110 -7.26 12.26 -15.92
N ARG A 111 -7.73 13.30 -15.22
CA ARG A 111 -7.22 13.65 -13.88
C ARG A 111 -7.53 12.56 -12.85
N ALA A 112 -8.72 11.96 -12.89
CA ALA A 112 -9.10 10.88 -11.98
C ALA A 112 -8.19 9.65 -12.17
N VAL A 113 -7.94 9.23 -13.42
CA VAL A 113 -7.05 8.10 -13.73
C VAL A 113 -5.61 8.39 -13.31
N GLY A 114 -5.09 9.58 -13.60
CA GLY A 114 -3.75 10.00 -13.19
C GLY A 114 -3.59 10.04 -11.66
N SER A 115 -4.57 10.62 -10.97
CA SER A 115 -4.61 10.65 -9.50
C SER A 115 -4.64 9.26 -8.90
N LEU A 116 -5.51 8.37 -9.41
CA LEU A 116 -5.60 6.99 -8.93
C LEU A 116 -4.29 6.22 -9.12
N ALA A 117 -3.61 6.39 -10.26
CA ALA A 117 -2.33 5.74 -10.51
C ALA A 117 -1.25 6.19 -9.51
N ILE A 118 -1.22 7.48 -9.16
CA ILE A 118 -0.36 8.01 -8.11
C ILE A 118 -0.74 7.44 -6.74
N GLU A 119 -2.03 7.40 -6.40
CA GLU A 119 -2.52 6.84 -5.14
C GLU A 119 -2.15 5.36 -4.98
N ILE A 120 -2.22 4.57 -6.06
CA ILE A 120 -1.75 3.18 -6.06
C ILE A 120 -0.24 3.12 -5.78
N GLY A 121 0.56 3.94 -6.47
CA GLY A 121 2.01 4.00 -6.24
C GLY A 121 2.36 4.36 -4.78
N VAL A 122 1.67 5.34 -4.22
CA VAL A 122 1.82 5.73 -2.81
C VAL A 122 1.38 4.61 -1.87
N ALA A 123 0.26 3.93 -2.14
CA ALA A 123 -0.23 2.83 -1.30
C ALA A 123 0.74 1.65 -1.24
N LEU A 124 1.34 1.26 -2.37
CA LEU A 124 2.36 0.23 -2.42
C LEU A 124 3.61 0.64 -1.62
N THR A 125 4.05 1.89 -1.80
CA THR A 125 5.19 2.46 -1.07
C THR A 125 4.97 2.41 0.43
N VAL A 126 3.85 2.93 0.90
CA VAL A 126 3.52 3.00 2.32
C VAL A 126 3.35 1.61 2.92
N THR A 127 2.69 0.70 2.19
CA THR A 127 2.53 -0.70 2.63
C THR A 127 3.89 -1.36 2.88
N GLY A 128 4.80 -1.23 1.91
CA GLY A 128 6.14 -1.80 1.98
C GLY A 128 6.98 -1.17 3.11
N VAL A 129 7.06 0.17 3.15
CA VAL A 129 7.85 0.89 4.15
C VAL A 129 7.38 0.59 5.58
N LEU A 130 6.08 0.63 5.85
CA LEU A 130 5.58 0.36 7.22
C LEU A 130 5.82 -1.09 7.65
N THR A 131 5.74 -2.02 6.70
CA THR A 131 6.07 -3.43 6.95
C THR A 131 7.56 -3.59 7.29
N LEU A 132 8.45 -2.89 6.57
CA LEU A 132 9.89 -2.88 6.82
C LEU A 132 10.26 -2.21 8.14
N VAL A 133 9.65 -1.06 8.45
CA VAL A 133 9.84 -0.37 9.73
C VAL A 133 9.44 -1.30 10.88
N PHE A 134 8.30 -1.99 10.76
CA PHE A 134 7.89 -2.98 11.75
C PHE A 134 8.92 -4.12 11.90
N ASP A 135 9.43 -4.68 10.80
CA ASP A 135 10.47 -5.71 10.86
C ASP A 135 11.75 -5.21 11.54
N ALA A 136 12.21 -4.00 11.20
CA ALA A 136 13.40 -3.40 11.79
C ALA A 136 13.25 -3.16 13.31
N LEU A 137 12.08 -2.69 13.76
CA LEU A 137 11.79 -2.52 15.18
C LEU A 137 11.75 -3.86 15.93
N VAL A 138 11.21 -4.90 15.29
CA VAL A 138 11.18 -6.24 15.87
C VAL A 138 12.59 -6.82 15.97
N GLU A 139 13.44 -6.60 14.98
CA GLU A 139 14.84 -7.07 14.96
C GLU A 139 15.68 -6.37 16.03
N ALA A 140 15.65 -5.03 16.09
CA ALA A 140 16.39 -4.24 17.08
C ALA A 140 16.06 -4.62 18.53
N ARG A 141 14.83 -5.06 18.82
CA ARG A 141 14.43 -5.56 20.15
C ARG A 141 15.11 -6.88 20.50
N ASN A 142 15.41 -7.74 19.54
CA ASN A 142 15.97 -9.07 19.84
C ASN A 142 17.50 -9.05 20.00
N ASP A 143 18.15 -7.96 19.57
CA ASP A 143 19.60 -7.77 19.62
C ASP A 143 20.08 -7.12 20.94
N GLY A 144 19.16 -6.70 21.82
CA GLY A 144 19.44 -6.15 23.16
C GLY A 144 19.01 -7.09 24.27
#